data_AF-W9GJV3-F1
#
_entry.id   AF-W9GJV3-F1
#
_cell.length_a   1.000
_cell.length_b   1.000
_cell.length_c   1.000
_cell.angle_alpha   90.00
_cell.angle_beta   90.00
_cell.angle_gamma   90.00
#
_symmetry.space_group_name_H-M   'P 1'
#
loop_
_entity.id
_entity.type
_entity.pdbx_description
1 polymer ?
#
loop_
_entity_poly.entity_id
_entity_poly.type
_entity_poly.pdbx_seq_one_letter_code
_entity_poly.pdbx_strand_id
1 'polypeptide(L)' 'MRRLLGIAVGLYLGAAVVGLVRERLGLVSCGCAGDCWCHRPGLRLFRWVFPRGHKSAWSAEDKAMLDA' A
#
# COMPACT_ATOMS: atom_id res chain seq x y z
N MET A 1 4.42 -25.98 12.99
CA MET A 1 3.87 -25.36 11.76
C MET A 1 2.64 -24.49 12.02
N ARG A 2 1.55 -25.03 12.59
CA ARG A 2 0.31 -24.27 12.88
C ARG A 2 0.52 -22.96 13.67
N ARG A 3 1.42 -22.96 14.67
CA ARG A 3 1.78 -21.77 15.45
C ARG A 3 2.50 -20.70 14.62
N LEU A 4 3.43 -21.11 13.76
CA LEU A 4 4.16 -20.21 12.85
C LEU A 4 3.20 -19.59 11.83
N LEU A 5 2.24 -20.37 11.32
CA LEU A 5 1.22 -19.88 10.41
C LEU A 5 0.35 -18.81 11.08
N GLY A 6 -0.08 -19.05 12.32
CA GLY A 6 -0.84 -18.07 13.10
C GLY A 6 -0.06 -16.78 13.36
N ILE A 7 1.23 -16.88 13.68
CA ILE A 7 2.11 -15.70 13.85
C ILE A 7 2.24 -14.93 12.54
N ALA A 8 2.47 -15.61 11.42
CA ALA A 8 2.59 -14.97 10.11
C ALA A 8 1.30 -14.23 9.72
N VAL A 9 0.13 -14.85 9.92
CA VAL A 9 -1.17 -14.21 9.67
C VAL A 9 -1.38 -13.02 10.62
N GLY A 10 -1.03 -13.16 11.91
CA GLY A 10 -1.14 -12.09 12.89
C GLY A 10 -0.27 -10.88 12.54
N LEU A 11 0.99 -11.11 12.16
CA LEU A 11 1.89 -10.05 11.70
C LEU A 11 1.38 -9.38 10.43
N TYR A 12 0.85 -10.17 9.48
CA TYR A 12 0.29 -9.67 8.24
C TYR A 12 -0.91 -8.74 8.46
N LEU A 13 -1.85 -9.16 9.30
CA LEU A 13 -3.01 -8.34 9.67
C LEU A 13 -2.59 -7.12 10.50
N GLY A 14 -1.65 -7.29 11.44
CA GLY A 14 -1.10 -6.20 12.24
C GLY A 14 -0.50 -5.10 11.38
N ALA A 15 0.31 -5.47 10.37
CA ALA A 15 0.89 -4.52 9.43
C ALA A 15 -0.18 -3.77 8.62
N ALA A 16 -1.24 -4.46 8.17
CA ALA A 16 -2.35 -3.84 7.45
C ALA A 16 -3.09 -2.80 8.32
N VAL A 17 -3.34 -3.14 9.59
CA VAL A 17 -3.99 -2.23 10.55
C VAL A 17 -3.11 -1.02 10.85
N VAL A 18 -1.82 -1.21 11.07
CA VAL A 18 -0.87 -0.10 11.29
C VAL A 18 -0.84 0.85 10.09
N GLY A 19 -0.79 0.31 8.86
CA GLY A 19 -0.86 1.12 7.64
C GLY A 19 -2.14 1.94 7.55
N LEU A 20 -3.29 1.33 7.87
CA LEU A 20 -4.59 2.02 7.90
C LEU A 20 -4.61 3.14 8.95
N VAL A 21 -4.12 2.88 10.16
CA VAL A 21 -4.08 3.89 11.24
C VAL A 21 -3.20 5.07 10.83
N ARG A 22 -2.00 4.81 10.28
CA ARG A 22 -1.11 5.86 9.79
C ARG A 22 -1.76 6.71 8.69
N GLU A 23 -2.50 6.08 7.78
CA GLU A 23 -3.23 6.79 6.72
C GLU A 23 -4.38 7.64 7.30
N ARG A 24 -5.12 7.12 8.29
CA ARG A 24 -6.19 7.87 8.98
C ARG A 24 -5.67 9.04 9.82
N LEU A 25 -4.47 8.91 10.36
CA LEU A 25 -3.76 9.98 11.06
C LEU A 25 -3.08 10.97 10.10
N GLY A 26 -3.16 10.75 8.77
CA GLY A 26 -2.53 11.61 7.77
C GLY A 26 -0.99 11.50 7.71
N LEU A 27 -0.39 10.53 8.40
CA LEU A 27 1.06 10.32 8.44
C LEU A 27 1.61 9.73 7.14
N VAL A 28 0.76 9.06 6.38
CA VAL A 28 1.08 8.53 5.05
C VAL A 28 -0.11 8.78 4.13
N SER A 29 0.17 9.10 2.88
CA SER A 29 -0.83 9.26 1.83
C SER A 29 -0.47 8.39 0.63
N CYS A 30 -1.49 7.91 -0.07
CA CYS A 30 -1.31 7.09 -1.26
C CYS A 30 -1.32 8.00 -2.50
N GLY A 31 -0.18 8.08 -3.20
CA GLY A 31 -0.03 8.79 -4.47
C GLY A 31 -0.18 7.90 -5.71
N CYS A 32 -0.89 6.78 -5.58
CA CYS A 32 -1.13 5.88 -6.72
C CYS A 32 -2.15 6.46 -7.69
N ALA A 33 -2.07 6.03 -8.95
CA ALA A 33 -3.08 6.35 -9.95
C ALA A 33 -4.46 5.81 -9.52
N GLY A 34 -5.53 6.47 -9.95
CA GLY A 34 -6.91 6.08 -9.59
C GLY A 34 -7.30 4.68 -10.06
N ASP A 35 -6.65 4.13 -11.09
CA ASP A 35 -6.86 2.78 -11.60
C ASP A 35 -6.02 1.70 -10.87
N CYS A 36 -5.20 2.10 -9.89
CA CYS A 36 -4.35 1.18 -9.15
C CYS A 36 -5.18 0.20 -8.31
N TRP A 37 -4.74 -1.05 -8.23
CA TRP A 37 -5.40 -2.09 -7.44
C TRP A 37 -5.57 -1.71 -5.96
N CYS A 38 -4.69 -0.84 -5.44
CA CYS A 38 -4.76 -0.35 -4.06
C CYS A 38 -6.01 0.46 -3.75
N HIS A 39 -6.72 0.98 -4.77
CA HIS A 39 -7.99 1.67 -4.58
C HIS A 39 -9.20 0.73 -4.55
N ARG A 40 -9.04 -0.54 -4.93
CA ARG A 40 -10.16 -1.50 -4.96
C ARG A 40 -10.68 -1.79 -3.54
N PRO A 41 -12.01 -1.87 -3.35
CA PRO A 41 -12.60 -2.25 -2.07
C PRO A 41 -12.10 -3.64 -1.65
N GLY A 42 -11.74 -3.79 -0.38
CA GLY A 42 -11.13 -5.02 0.17
C GLY A 42 -9.59 -5.07 0.09
N LEU A 43 -8.99 -4.62 -1.02
CA LEU A 43 -7.52 -4.64 -1.19
C LEU A 43 -6.83 -3.39 -0.62
N ARG A 44 -7.59 -2.31 -0.40
CA ARG A 44 -7.10 -1.03 0.10
C ARG A 44 -6.35 -1.10 1.44
N LEU A 45 -6.74 -2.00 2.32
CA LEU A 45 -6.07 -2.24 3.61
C LEU A 45 -4.68 -2.88 3.44
N PHE A 46 -4.52 -3.71 2.42
CA PHE A 46 -3.28 -4.45 2.16
C PHE A 46 -2.27 -3.66 1.32
N ARG A 47 -2.61 -2.45 0.88
CA ARG A 47 -1.75 -1.61 0.03
C ARG A 47 -0.38 -1.32 0.65
N TRP A 48 -0.30 -1.26 1.97
CA TRP A 48 0.92 -0.99 2.73
C TRP A 48 1.73 -2.26 3.03
N VAL A 49 1.10 -3.44 2.90
CA VAL A 49 1.73 -4.72 3.16
C VAL A 49 2.36 -5.29 1.88
N PHE A 50 1.74 -5.03 0.72
CA PHE A 50 2.25 -5.45 -0.58
C PHE A 50 2.79 -4.25 -1.39
N PRO A 51 4.11 -4.14 -1.59
CA PRO A 51 4.72 -3.02 -2.32
C PRO A 51 4.69 -3.20 -3.85
N ARG A 52 4.26 -4.34 -4.38
CA ARG A 52 4.30 -4.62 -5.83
C ARG A 52 2.97 -4.31 -6.53
N GLY A 53 3.08 -3.98 -7.81
CA GLY A 53 1.93 -3.74 -8.69
C GLY A 53 1.28 -2.36 -8.52
N HIS A 54 1.84 -1.48 -7.68
CA HIS A 54 1.37 -0.10 -7.57
C HIS A 54 1.65 0.65 -8.86
N LYS A 55 0.64 1.37 -9.36
CA LYS A 55 0.79 2.34 -10.44
C LYS A 55 0.93 3.72 -9.83
N SER A 56 2.01 4.45 -10.14
CA SER A 56 2.14 5.85 -9.75
C SER A 56 1.14 6.71 -10.52
N ALA A 57 0.60 7.75 -9.86
CA ALA A 57 -0.17 8.78 -10.56
C ALA A 57 0.72 9.64 -11.47
N TRP A 58 2.03 9.64 -11.22
CA TRP A 58 3.05 10.32 -12.01
C TRP A 58 3.36 9.49 -13.25
N SER A 59 3.23 10.12 -14.41
CA SER A 59 3.62 9.55 -15.70
C SER A 59 5.14 9.46 -15.82
N ALA A 60 5.61 8.68 -16.79
CA ALA A 60 7.04 8.66 -17.12
C ALA A 60 7.54 10.03 -17.61
N GLU A 61 6.65 10.82 -18.22
CA GLU A 61 6.92 12.18 -18.68
C GLU A 61 7.10 13.14 -17.49
N ASP A 62 6.25 13.04 -16.46
CA ASP A 62 6.36 13.85 -15.24
C ASP A 62 7.70 13.60 -14.50
N LYS A 63 8.18 12.35 -14.51
CA LYS A 63 9.51 12.02 -13.98
C LYS A 63 10.63 12.60 -14.84
N ALA A 64 10.51 12.48 -16.16
CA ALA A 64 11.50 13.02 -17.09
C ALA A 64 11.65 14.56 -16.96
N MET A 65 10.59 15.27 -16.61
CA MET A 65 10.64 16.72 -16.36
C MET A 65 11.29 17.09 -15.02
N LEU A 66 11.28 16.20 -14.02
CA LEU A 66 11.94 16.43 -12.73
C LEU A 66 13.46 16.15 -12.77
N ASP A 67 13.88 15.26 -13.67
CA ASP A 67 15.27 14.84 -13.83
C ASP A 67 16.06 15.73 -14.84
N ALA A 68 15.41 16.73 -15.45
CA ALA A 68 15.98 17.67 -16.42
C ALA A 68 16.40 19.00 -15.77
#